data_AF-A0A226C2L6-F1
#
_entry.id   AF-A0A226C2L6-F1
#
_cell.length_a   1.000
_cell.length_b   1.000
_cell.length_c   1.000
_cell.angle_alpha   90.00
_cell.angle_beta   90.00
_cell.angle_gamma   90.00
#
_symmetry.space_group_name_H-M   'P 1'
#
loop_
_entity.id
_entity.type
_entity.pdbx_description
1 polymer ?
#
loop_
_entity_poly.entity_id
_entity_poly.type
_entity_poly.pdbx_seq_one_letter_code
_entity_poly.pdbx_strand_id
1 'polypeptide(L)'
;MNITLNTHKKIAEEKGIDCNFGIKDDLNEWYFKSWDLNAIVGNPLNNSFESVLKNNGEKYVSIELLVNEHGHNQINVINNGPMITQREKEAIFESGYTTKGNGRGYGLYI
;
A
#
# COMPACT_ATOMS: atom_id res chain seq x y z
N MET A 1 7.24 -2.80 -13.35
CA MET A 1 5.96 -2.93 -12.63
C MET A 1 5.54 -4.39 -12.43
N ASN A 2 5.44 -5.22 -13.47
CA ASN A 2 5.08 -6.65 -13.34
C ASN A 2 5.96 -7.43 -12.34
N ILE A 3 7.28 -7.18 -12.32
CA ILE A 3 8.19 -7.83 -11.38
C ILE A 3 7.85 -7.44 -9.93
N THR A 4 7.67 -6.14 -9.65
CA THR A 4 7.35 -5.64 -8.30
C THR A 4 6.04 -6.22 -7.76
N LEU A 5 4.98 -6.23 -8.57
CA LEU A 5 3.66 -6.75 -8.14
C LEU A 5 3.72 -8.26 -7.87
N ASN A 6 4.40 -9.01 -8.74
CA ASN A 6 4.62 -10.44 -8.54
C ASN A 6 5.42 -10.74 -7.26
N THR A 7 6.45 -9.93 -6.96
CA THR A 7 7.19 -10.07 -5.69
C THR A 7 6.31 -9.84 -4.48
N HIS A 8 5.46 -8.80 -4.47
CA HIS A 8 4.58 -8.52 -3.33
C HIS A 8 3.47 -9.57 -3.19
N LYS A 9 2.95 -10.09 -4.31
CA LYS A 9 1.99 -11.20 -4.29
C LYS A 9 2.59 -12.44 -3.62
N LYS A 10 3.82 -12.81 -3.99
CA LYS A 10 4.54 -13.92 -3.34
C LYS A 10 4.76 -13.69 -1.84
N ILE A 11 5.16 -12.47 -1.45
CA ILE A 11 5.32 -12.12 -0.02
C ILE A 11 3.99 -12.24 0.74
N ALA A 12 2.88 -11.83 0.13
CA ALA A 12 1.55 -11.97 0.73
C ALA A 12 1.16 -13.44 0.93
N GLU A 13 1.37 -14.26 -0.10
CA GLU A 13 1.13 -15.72 -0.05
C GLU A 13 1.95 -16.38 1.07
N GLU A 14 3.25 -16.09 1.16
CA GLU A 14 4.14 -16.59 2.23
C GLU A 14 3.67 -16.20 3.64
N LYS A 15 2.92 -15.09 3.77
CA LYS A 15 2.38 -14.58 5.03
C LYS A 15 0.94 -15.01 5.29
N GLY A 16 0.33 -15.78 4.39
CA GLY A 16 -1.08 -16.18 4.47
C GLY A 16 -2.02 -14.97 4.39
N ILE A 17 -1.71 -14.02 3.51
CA ILE A 17 -2.51 -12.83 3.24
C ILE A 17 -3.18 -13.02 1.86
N ASP A 18 -4.50 -12.92 1.82
CA ASP A 18 -5.24 -12.80 0.56
C ASP A 18 -4.98 -11.42 -0.04
N CYS A 19 -4.25 -11.39 -1.16
CA CYS A 19 -3.81 -10.16 -1.81
C CYS A 19 -4.32 -10.09 -3.24
N ASN A 20 -5.22 -9.14 -3.48
CA ASN A 20 -5.85 -8.93 -4.79
C ASN A 20 -5.28 -7.69 -5.49
N PHE A 21 -5.07 -7.81 -6.80
CA PHE A 21 -4.58 -6.72 -7.64
C PHE A 21 -5.58 -6.47 -8.77
N GLY A 22 -6.23 -5.30 -8.74
CA GLY A 22 -7.16 -4.84 -9.75
C GLY A 22 -6.56 -3.71 -10.57
N ILE A 23 -6.10 -4.01 -11.79
CA ILE A 23 -5.69 -2.99 -12.75
C ILE A 23 -6.89 -2.74 -13.67
N LYS A 24 -7.52 -1.57 -13.56
CA LYS A 24 -8.72 -1.21 -14.30
C LYS A 24 -8.43 -0.25 -15.47
N ASP A 25 -7.16 0.07 -15.71
CA ASP A 25 -6.73 1.04 -16.72
C ASP A 25 -5.40 0.62 -17.40
N ASP A 26 -5.11 1.16 -18.58
CA ASP A 26 -3.82 0.96 -19.24
C ASP A 26 -2.73 1.83 -18.59
N LEU A 27 -1.97 1.20 -17.72
CA LEU A 27 -0.89 1.83 -16.96
C LEU A 27 0.26 2.34 -17.84
N ASN A 28 0.31 1.98 -19.13
CA ASN A 28 1.27 2.57 -20.07
C ASN A 28 0.98 4.05 -20.36
N GLU A 29 -0.27 4.49 -20.17
CA GLU A 29 -0.69 5.88 -20.38
C GLU A 29 -0.40 6.77 -19.17
N TRP A 30 -0.08 6.16 -18.02
CA TRP A 30 0.19 6.91 -16.81
C TRP A 30 1.65 7.43 -16.83
N TYR A 31 1.81 8.75 -16.80
CA TYR A 31 3.13 9.39 -16.72
C TYR A 31 3.73 9.32 -15.31
N PHE A 32 4.41 8.23 -14.98
CA PHE A 32 5.29 8.16 -13.81
C PHE A 32 6.62 7.50 -14.12
N LYS A 33 7.65 7.91 -13.37
CA LYS A 33 8.88 7.14 -13.36
C LYS A 33 8.65 5.87 -12.55
N SER A 34 9.22 4.77 -13.02
CA SER A 34 9.03 3.45 -12.40
C SER A 34 9.49 3.39 -10.93
N TRP A 35 10.40 4.28 -10.50
CA TRP A 35 10.82 4.35 -9.10
C TRP A 35 9.77 5.03 -8.20
N ASP A 36 9.04 6.02 -8.70
CA ASP A 36 8.01 6.74 -7.95
C ASP A 36 6.88 5.78 -7.57
N LEU A 37 6.50 4.90 -8.50
CA LEU A 37 5.49 3.88 -8.25
C LEU A 37 5.90 2.90 -7.12
N ASN A 38 7.18 2.53 -7.02
CA ASN A 38 7.64 1.65 -5.95
C ASN A 38 7.53 2.32 -4.58
N ALA A 39 7.78 3.62 -4.48
CA ALA A 39 7.60 4.35 -3.23
C ALA A 39 6.10 4.55 -2.93
N ILE A 40 5.35 5.05 -3.90
CA ILE A 40 3.92 5.40 -3.78
C ILE A 40 3.05 4.16 -3.50
N VAL A 41 3.36 3.00 -4.09
CA VAL A 41 2.61 1.75 -3.88
C VAL A 41 3.26 0.88 -2.81
N GLY A 42 4.58 0.71 -2.88
CA GLY A 42 5.29 -0.25 -2.02
C GLY A 42 5.26 0.14 -0.55
N ASN A 43 5.37 1.43 -0.22
CA ASN A 43 5.34 1.86 1.18
C ASN A 43 3.94 1.64 1.82
N PRO A 44 2.83 2.09 1.22
CA PRO A 44 1.49 1.75 1.73
C PRO A 44 1.18 0.25 1.73
N LEU A 45 1.64 -0.49 0.72
CA LEU A 45 1.42 -1.93 0.61
C LEU A 45 2.15 -2.71 1.72
N ASN A 46 3.42 -2.40 1.98
CA ASN A 46 4.16 -3.00 3.09
C ASN A 46 3.53 -2.66 4.44
N ASN A 47 3.10 -1.40 4.61
CA ASN A 47 2.34 -0.99 5.79
C ASN A 47 1.05 -1.79 5.95
N SER A 48 0.35 -2.08 4.86
CA SER A 48 -0.87 -2.89 4.84
C SER A 48 -0.60 -4.34 5.23
N PHE A 49 0.44 -4.97 4.67
CA PHE A 49 0.84 -6.32 5.07
C PHE A 49 1.17 -6.41 6.57
N GLU A 50 1.93 -5.46 7.09
CA GLU A 50 2.24 -5.43 8.53
C GLU A 50 1.00 -5.14 9.39
N SER A 51 0.02 -4.39 8.86
CA SER A 51 -1.23 -4.10 9.56
C SER A 51 -2.11 -5.34 9.72
N VAL A 52 -2.36 -6.06 8.62
CA VAL A 52 -3.24 -7.25 8.62
C VAL A 52 -2.66 -8.42 9.40
N LEU A 53 -1.34 -8.48 9.57
CA LEU A 53 -0.69 -9.50 10.41
C LEU A 53 -1.07 -9.38 11.90
N LYS A 54 -1.64 -8.25 12.33
CA LYS A 54 -2.16 -8.07 13.70
C LYS A 54 -3.56 -8.66 13.88
N ASN A 55 -4.22 -9.07 12.80
CA ASN A 55 -5.54 -9.69 12.87
C ASN A 55 -5.43 -11.18 13.21
N ASN A 56 -6.34 -11.66 14.06
CA ASN A 56 -6.47 -13.09 14.38
C ASN A 56 -7.30 -13.87 13.34
N GLY A 57 -7.92 -13.19 12.38
CA GLY A 57 -8.80 -13.76 11.37
C GLY A 57 -8.24 -13.64 9.95
N GLU A 58 -9.15 -13.46 9.00
CA GLU A 58 -8.79 -13.22 7.60
C GLU A 58 -7.87 -12.01 7.46
N LYS A 59 -6.89 -12.14 6.57
CA LYS A 59 -5.92 -11.09 6.26
C LYS A 59 -6.09 -10.74 4.80
N TYR A 60 -6.59 -9.54 4.55
CA TYR A 60 -6.96 -9.11 3.21
C TYR A 60 -6.27 -7.79 2.88
N VAL A 61 -5.64 -7.76 1.71
CA VAL A 61 -5.11 -6.54 1.11
C VAL A 61 -5.54 -6.48 -0.35
N SER A 62 -5.92 -5.29 -0.81
CA SER A 62 -6.26 -5.04 -2.20
C SER A 62 -5.55 -3.80 -2.70
N ILE A 63 -5.11 -3.87 -3.95
CA ILE A 63 -4.56 -2.73 -4.68
C ILE A 63 -5.40 -2.52 -5.92
N GLU A 64 -5.90 -1.30 -6.10
CA GLU A 64 -6.59 -0.91 -7.32
C GLU A 64 -5.89 0.26 -7.99
N LEU A 65 -5.69 0.15 -9.30
CA LEU A 65 -5.19 1.23 -10.13
C LEU A 65 -6.28 1.55 -11.16
N LEU A 66 -6.80 2.77 -11.11
CA LEU A 66 -7.94 3.22 -11.89
C LEU A 66 -7.89 4.72 -12.16
N VAL A 67 -8.62 5.20 -13.16
CA VAL A 67 -8.92 6.62 -13.34
C VAL A 67 -10.24 6.93 -12.63
N ASN A 68 -10.23 7.97 -11.81
CA ASN A 68 -11.40 8.36 -11.03
C ASN A 68 -12.40 9.17 -11.85
N GLU A 69 -13.53 9.52 -11.24
CA GLU A 69 -14.60 10.28 -11.89
C GLU A 69 -14.20 11.68 -12.38
N HIS A 70 -13.06 12.20 -11.93
CA HIS A 70 -12.50 13.48 -12.36
C HIS A 70 -11.41 13.34 -13.44
N GLY A 71 -11.15 12.13 -13.92
CA GLY A 71 -10.10 11.88 -14.91
C GLY A 71 -8.69 11.84 -14.33
N HIS A 72 -8.53 11.72 -13.01
CA HIS A 72 -7.22 11.61 -12.37
C HIS A 72 -6.84 10.15 -12.12
N ASN A 73 -5.56 9.83 -12.30
CA ASN A 73 -5.00 8.55 -11.90
C ASN A 73 -5.14 8.38 -10.37
N GLN A 74 -5.75 7.27 -9.95
CA GLN A 74 -6.02 6.96 -8.55
C GLN A 74 -5.48 5.57 -8.20
N ILE A 75 -4.73 5.52 -7.11
CA ILE A 75 -4.21 4.29 -6.54
C ILE A 75 -4.91 4.07 -5.19
N ASN A 76 -5.62 2.96 -5.06
CA ASN A 76 -6.21 2.54 -3.80
C ASN A 76 -5.36 1.41 -3.21
N VAL A 77 -4.98 1.54 -1.93
CA VAL A 77 -4.41 0.45 -1.15
C VAL A 77 -5.32 0.22 0.05
N ILE A 78 -6.02 -0.90 0.05
CA ILE A 78 -7.09 -1.22 1.00
C ILE A 78 -6.67 -2.45 1.80
N ASN A 79 -6.89 -2.44 3.11
CA ASN A 79 -6.64 -3.60 3.96
C ASN A 79 -7.67 -3.71 5.07
N ASN A 80 -7.83 -4.91 5.62
CA ASN A 80 -8.74 -5.17 6.73
C ASN A 80 -8.05 -5.13 8.10
N GLY A 81 -6.86 -4.51 8.22
CA GLY A 81 -6.13 -4.39 9.47
C GLY A 81 -6.77 -3.38 10.45
N PRO A 82 -6.15 -3.15 11.62
CA PRO A 82 -6.66 -2.21 12.60
C PRO A 82 -6.89 -0.81 12.03
N MET A 83 -8.00 -0.18 12.45
CA MET A 83 -8.34 1.19 12.08
C MET A 83 -7.26 2.16 12.56
N ILE A 84 -6.87 3.09 11.67
CA ILE A 84 -6.00 4.22 12.01
C ILE A 84 -6.83 5.23 12.81
N THR A 85 -6.38 5.54 14.02
CA THR A 85 -7.00 6.54 14.91
C THR A 85 -6.90 7.94 14.31
N GLN A 86 -7.74 8.88 14.79
CA GLN A 86 -7.71 10.26 14.30
C GLN A 86 -6.35 10.92 14.50
N ARG A 87 -5.73 10.72 15.67
CA ARG A 87 -4.39 11.23 15.98
C ARG A 87 -3.32 10.66 15.05
N GLU A 88 -3.39 9.37 14.73
CA GLU A 88 -2.47 8.77 13.77
C GLU A 88 -2.67 9.39 12.38
N LYS A 89 -3.91 9.57 11.90
CA LYS A 89 -4.18 10.18 10.58
C LYS A 89 -3.55 11.56 10.40
N GLU A 90 -3.50 12.36 11.47
CA GLU A 90 -2.90 13.69 11.46
C GLU A 90 -1.37 13.63 11.35
N ALA A 91 -0.75 12.59 11.92
CA ALA A 91 0.70 12.48 12.04
C ALA A 91 1.36 11.47 11.07
N ILE A 92 0.59 10.57 10.42
CA ILE A 92 1.15 9.48 9.59
C ILE A 92 2.04 9.95 8.43
N PHE A 93 1.89 11.20 8.00
CA PHE A 93 2.69 11.81 6.94
C PHE A 93 3.86 12.67 7.47
N GLU A 94 4.05 12.77 8.80
CA GLU A 94 5.18 13.47 9.39
C GLU A 94 6.48 12.66 9.24
N SER A 95 7.58 13.36 8.98
CA SER A 95 8.90 12.73 8.85
C SER A 95 9.32 12.02 10.14
N GLY A 96 9.58 10.72 10.05
CA GLY A 96 9.99 9.89 11.19
C GLY A 96 8.84 9.38 12.04
N TYR A 97 7.58 9.67 11.70
CA TYR A 97 6.44 9.14 12.43
C TYR A 97 6.30 7.63 12.23
N THR A 98 6.24 6.89 13.34
CA THR A 98 6.01 5.44 13.28
C THR A 98 5.41 4.89 14.55
N THR A 99 4.56 3.88 14.41
CA THR A 99 4.05 3.05 15.50
C THR A 99 4.87 1.75 15.66
N LYS A 100 5.99 1.64 14.92
CA LYS A 100 6.76 0.40 14.73
C LYS A 100 8.24 0.60 15.08
N GLY A 101 8.52 0.96 16.33
CA GLY A 101 9.89 1.02 16.90
C GLY A 101 10.81 2.08 16.28
N ASN A 102 12.10 2.04 16.63
CA ASN A 102 13.07 3.08 16.25
C ASN A 102 13.68 2.84 14.85
N GLY A 103 14.11 3.93 14.18
CA GLY A 103 14.85 3.89 12.92
C GLY A 103 14.00 3.71 11.66
N ARG A 104 12.70 4.02 11.73
CA ARG A 104 11.73 3.94 10.63
C ARG A 104 10.83 5.18 10.64
N GLY A 105 9.80 5.20 9.80
CA GLY A 105 8.79 6.28 9.79
C GLY A 105 8.89 7.27 8.63
N TYR A 106 9.62 6.91 7.58
CA TYR A 106 9.75 7.74 6.38
C TYR A 106 8.84 7.28 5.24
N GLY A 107 8.30 6.06 5.28
CA GLY A 107 7.62 5.45 4.13
C GLY A 107 6.40 6.22 3.58
N LEU A 108 5.65 6.94 4.43
CA LEU A 108 4.52 7.75 3.97
C LEU A 108 4.89 9.23 3.74
N TYR A 109 6.07 9.66 4.17
CA TYR A 109 6.54 11.04 4.02
C TYR A 109 7.16 11.33 2.64
N ILE A 110 7.79 10.31 2.03
CA ILE A 110 8.61 10.44 0.80
C ILE A 110 7.80 10.76 -0.46
#